data_AF-A0A3D5Q0H6-F1
#
_entry.id   AF-A0A3D5Q0H6-F1
#
_cell.length_a   1.000
_cell.length_b   1.000
_cell.length_c   1.000
_cell.angle_alpha   90.00
_cell.angle_beta   90.00
_cell.angle_gamma   90.00
#
_symmetry.space_group_name_H-M   'P 1'
#
loop_
_entity.id
_entity.type
_entity.pdbx_description
1 polymer ?
#
loop_
_entity_poly.entity_id
_entity_poly.type
_entity_poly.pdbx_seq_one_letter_code
_entity_poly.pdbx_strand_id
1 'polypeptide(L)'
;MPDIEIDNQTAASFEQWANLFSSHKAFSHPSELHGGLCGRLAAGSRMDARDWLALVCEQMGLPESAPEESVDLKEFMTRAYDQTLELLKASDMSFQPLMPDDDYALEQRLEALSCWVRGFLEGLALSAGA
;
A
#
# COMPACT_ATOMS: atom_id res chain seq x y z
N MET A 1 3.56 15.36 -23.71
CA MET A 1 3.79 13.93 -23.44
C MET A 1 3.73 13.78 -21.91
N PRO A 2 2.56 13.45 -21.36
CA PRO A 2 2.32 13.42 -19.91
C PRO A 2 2.78 12.13 -19.21
N ASP A 3 3.22 11.12 -19.96
CA ASP A 3 3.51 9.78 -19.42
C ASP A 3 4.79 9.72 -18.54
N ILE A 4 5.76 10.62 -18.74
CA ILE A 4 7.04 10.60 -17.99
C ILE A 4 6.86 11.05 -16.53
N GLU A 5 5.93 11.97 -16.24
CA GLU A 5 5.79 12.53 -14.88
C GLU A 5 5.04 11.58 -13.93
N ILE A 6 4.10 10.78 -14.45
CA ILE A 6 3.32 9.80 -13.67
C ILE A 6 4.20 8.60 -13.27
N ASP A 7 5.06 8.16 -14.18
CA ASP A 7 5.98 7.03 -13.97
C ASP A 7 6.96 7.33 -12.82
N ASN A 8 7.53 8.54 -12.83
CA ASN A 8 8.49 8.97 -11.81
C ASN A 8 7.88 9.09 -10.39
N GLN A 9 6.61 9.48 -10.28
CA GLN A 9 5.91 9.56 -8.98
C GLN A 9 5.54 8.19 -8.42
N THR A 10 5.18 7.25 -9.31
CA THR A 10 4.83 5.88 -8.92
C THR A 10 6.07 5.12 -8.44
N ALA A 11 7.18 5.25 -9.18
CA ALA A 11 8.49 4.73 -8.80
C ALA A 11 8.93 5.23 -7.42
N ALA A 12 8.92 6.55 -7.22
CA ALA A 12 9.27 7.17 -5.94
C ALA A 12 8.37 6.69 -4.78
N SER A 13 7.09 6.43 -5.06
CA SER A 13 6.17 5.88 -4.06
C SER A 13 6.56 4.46 -3.68
N PHE A 14 6.82 3.57 -4.65
CA PHE A 14 7.25 2.20 -4.35
C PHE A 14 8.53 2.17 -3.51
N GLU A 15 9.54 2.95 -3.87
CA GLU A 15 10.78 3.05 -3.11
C GLU A 15 10.57 3.49 -1.67
N GLN A 16 9.69 4.46 -1.41
CA GLN A 16 9.38 4.90 -0.06
C GLN A 16 8.76 3.79 0.78
N TRP A 17 7.80 3.05 0.22
CA TRP A 17 7.19 1.90 0.90
C TRP A 17 8.22 0.79 1.14
N ALA A 18 9.03 0.45 0.12
CA ALA A 18 10.05 -0.60 0.23
C ALA A 18 11.12 -0.26 1.28
N ASN A 19 11.56 0.99 1.35
CA ASN A 19 12.50 1.46 2.37
C ASN A 19 11.90 1.40 3.78
N LEU A 20 10.64 1.78 3.94
CA LEU A 20 9.95 1.71 5.23
C LEU A 20 9.76 0.26 5.69
N PHE A 21 9.40 -0.65 4.77
CA PHE A 21 9.28 -2.08 5.05
C PHE A 21 10.64 -2.68 5.44
N SER A 22 11.70 -2.30 4.72
CA SER A 22 13.06 -2.76 5.00
C SER A 22 13.57 -2.28 6.36
N SER A 23 13.33 -1.01 6.73
CA SER A 23 13.77 -0.46 8.02
C SER A 23 13.07 -1.12 9.22
N HIS A 24 11.84 -1.59 9.03
CA HIS A 24 11.08 -2.32 10.04
C HIS A 24 11.22 -3.85 9.94
N LYS A 25 12.00 -4.36 8.98
CA LYS A 25 12.17 -5.80 8.71
C LYS A 25 10.84 -6.52 8.51
N ALA A 26 9.92 -5.87 7.80
CA ALA A 26 8.62 -6.43 7.50
C ALA A 26 8.76 -7.74 6.72
N PHE A 27 7.89 -8.72 7.00
CA PHE A 27 7.94 -10.02 6.33
C PHE A 27 7.17 -10.05 4.99
N SER A 28 6.18 -9.16 4.83
CA SER A 28 5.31 -9.09 3.66
C SER A 28 5.83 -8.12 2.61
N HIS A 29 5.25 -8.19 1.41
CA HIS A 29 5.63 -7.31 0.31
C HIS A 29 4.86 -5.97 0.40
N PRO A 30 5.48 -4.80 0.15
CA PRO A 30 4.79 -3.50 0.23
C PRO A 30 3.55 -3.41 -0.67
N SER A 31 3.65 -3.93 -1.90
CA SER A 31 2.51 -3.98 -2.84
C SER A 31 1.32 -4.80 -2.30
N GLU A 32 1.55 -5.82 -1.48
CA GLU A 32 0.48 -6.62 -0.89
C GLU A 32 -0.36 -5.79 0.09
N LEU A 33 0.29 -5.07 1.01
CA LEU A 33 -0.41 -4.21 1.97
C LEU A 33 -1.18 -3.10 1.24
N HIS A 34 -0.57 -2.46 0.24
CA HIS A 34 -1.27 -1.45 -0.57
C HIS A 34 -2.46 -2.04 -1.34
N GLY A 35 -2.31 -3.26 -1.88
CA GLY A 35 -3.41 -4.01 -2.49
C GLY A 35 -4.55 -4.23 -1.50
N GLY A 36 -4.25 -4.73 -0.30
CA GLY A 36 -5.21 -4.96 0.77
C GLY A 36 -5.99 -3.71 1.18
N LEU A 37 -5.29 -2.59 1.31
CA LEU A 37 -5.91 -1.29 1.53
C LEU A 37 -6.87 -0.93 0.39
N CYS A 38 -6.43 -1.03 -0.86
CA CYS A 38 -7.24 -0.72 -2.04
C CYS A 38 -8.50 -1.59 -2.10
N GLY A 39 -8.38 -2.89 -1.84
CA GLY A 39 -9.51 -3.83 -1.84
C GLY A 39 -10.58 -3.47 -0.81
N ARG A 40 -10.17 -3.12 0.42
CA ARG A 40 -11.08 -2.68 1.49
C ARG A 40 -11.76 -1.37 1.13
N LEU A 41 -11.00 -0.39 0.65
CA LEU A 41 -11.55 0.92 0.26
C LEU A 41 -12.53 0.81 -0.92
N ALA A 42 -12.23 -0.05 -1.89
CA ALA A 42 -13.09 -0.33 -3.04
C ALA A 42 -14.40 -1.03 -2.66
N ALA A 43 -14.37 -1.88 -1.62
CA ALA A 43 -15.58 -2.47 -1.04
C ALA A 43 -16.40 -1.50 -0.16
N GLY A 44 -15.94 -0.26 0.02
CA GLY A 44 -16.63 0.77 0.80
C GLY A 44 -16.22 0.86 2.26
N SER A 45 -15.29 0.01 2.73
CA SER A 45 -14.76 0.10 4.10
C SER A 45 -14.03 1.42 4.32
N ARG A 46 -14.19 2.01 5.50
CA ARG A 46 -13.49 3.22 5.94
C ARG A 46 -13.00 2.97 7.36
N MET A 47 -11.72 2.65 7.48
CA MET A 47 -11.06 2.43 8.76
C MET A 47 -10.68 3.77 9.37
N ASP A 48 -10.71 3.86 10.70
CA ASP A 48 -10.06 4.96 11.38
C ASP A 48 -8.53 4.72 11.44
N ALA A 49 -7.79 5.71 11.93
CA ALA A 49 -6.34 5.63 12.01
C ALA A 49 -5.85 4.48 12.91
N ARG A 50 -6.59 4.14 13.97
CA ARG A 50 -6.19 3.08 14.90
C ARG A 50 -6.34 1.72 14.24
N ASP A 51 -7.49 1.45 13.63
CA ASP A 51 -7.77 0.19 12.96
C ASP A 51 -6.83 -0.04 11.76
N TRP A 52 -6.55 1.03 11.01
CA TRP A 52 -5.58 0.97 9.91
C TRP A 52 -4.17 0.64 10.41
N LEU A 53 -3.67 1.33 11.44
CA LEU A 53 -2.33 1.08 11.97
C LEU A 53 -2.19 -0.31 12.60
N ALA A 54 -3.23 -0.82 13.25
CA ALA A 54 -3.25 -2.20 13.74
C ALA A 54 -3.09 -3.21 12.60
N LEU A 55 -3.81 -3.01 11.48
CA LEU A 55 -3.70 -3.84 10.29
C LEU A 55 -2.33 -3.74 9.62
N VAL A 56 -1.73 -2.54 9.57
CA VAL A 56 -0.36 -2.34 9.10
C VAL A 56 0.60 -3.19 9.93
N CYS A 57 0.49 -3.14 11.26
CA CYS A 57 1.36 -3.93 12.15
C CYS A 57 1.17 -5.44 11.93
N GLU A 58 -0.07 -5.91 11.82
CA GLU A 58 -0.37 -7.31 11.51
C GLU A 58 0.30 -7.76 10.20
N GLN A 59 0.09 -7.00 9.12
CA GLN A 59 0.60 -7.33 7.80
C GLN A 59 2.12 -7.21 7.70
N MET A 60 2.74 -6.26 8.41
CA MET A 60 4.20 -6.12 8.45
C MET A 60 4.85 -7.10 9.45
N GLY A 61 4.09 -7.71 10.36
CA GLY A 61 4.59 -8.58 11.42
C GLY A 61 5.27 -7.82 12.56
N LEU A 62 4.77 -6.62 12.85
CA LEU A 62 5.25 -5.73 13.89
C LEU A 62 4.38 -5.85 15.15
N PRO A 63 4.93 -5.53 16.33
CA PRO A 63 4.11 -5.36 17.52
C PRO A 63 3.12 -4.21 17.33
N GLU A 64 1.95 -4.30 17.97
CA GLU A 64 0.93 -3.23 17.94
C GLU A 64 1.46 -1.88 18.43
N SER A 65 2.52 -1.86 19.27
CA SER A 65 3.17 -0.64 19.78
C SER A 65 4.13 0.04 18.78
N ALA A 66 4.39 -0.58 17.62
CA ALA A 66 5.35 -0.04 16.65
C ALA A 66 5.01 1.39 16.17
N PRO A 67 3.74 1.79 15.94
CA PRO A 67 3.40 3.15 15.55
C PRO A 67 3.63 4.20 16.64
N GLU A 68 3.60 3.81 17.92
CA GLU A 68 3.96 4.68 19.04
C GLU A 68 5.48 4.85 19.17
N GLU A 69 6.24 3.82 18.81
CA GLU A 69 7.70 3.79 18.88
C GLU A 69 8.36 4.41 17.63
N SER A 70 7.67 4.40 16.50
CA SER A 70 8.14 4.90 15.19
C SER A 70 7.18 5.94 14.61
N VAL A 71 7.51 7.21 14.82
CA VAL A 71 6.76 8.35 14.26
C VAL A 71 6.72 8.27 12.73
N ASP A 72 7.83 7.88 12.11
CA ASP A 72 7.92 7.76 10.65
C ASP A 72 6.94 6.72 10.09
N LEU A 73 6.83 5.54 10.72
CA LEU A 73 5.86 4.51 10.35
C LEU A 73 4.43 5.04 10.43
N LYS A 74 4.09 5.66 11.57
CA LYS A 74 2.76 6.19 11.83
C LYS A 74 2.37 7.28 10.83
N GLU A 75 3.22 8.27 10.64
CA GLU A 75 2.97 9.39 9.73
C GLU A 75 2.94 8.96 8.27
N PHE A 76 3.82 8.05 7.87
CA PHE A 76 3.83 7.52 6.51
C PHE A 76 2.54 6.75 6.22
N MET A 77 2.18 5.80 7.09
CA MET A 77 1.02 4.94 6.85
C MET A 77 -0.30 5.71 6.95
N THR A 78 -0.39 6.73 7.82
CA THR A 78 -1.55 7.62 7.85
C THR A 78 -1.71 8.38 6.52
N ARG A 79 -0.62 8.96 6.00
CA ARG A 79 -0.65 9.65 4.70
C ARG A 79 -0.95 8.70 3.54
N ALA A 80 -0.38 7.50 3.57
CA ALA A 80 -0.62 6.47 2.57
C ALA A 80 -2.11 6.13 2.46
N TYR A 81 -2.81 6.00 3.59
CA TYR A 81 -4.25 5.77 3.61
C TYR A 81 -5.03 6.89 2.90
N ASP A 82 -4.76 8.14 3.28
CA ASP A 82 -5.45 9.31 2.72
C ASP A 82 -5.19 9.46 1.22
N GLN A 83 -3.93 9.29 0.80
CA GLN A 83 -3.52 9.37 -0.60
C GLN A 83 -4.17 8.25 -1.44
N THR A 84 -4.16 7.00 -0.98
CA THR A 84 -4.82 5.91 -1.69
C THR A 84 -6.32 6.15 -1.82
N LEU A 85 -6.98 6.66 -0.77
CA LEU A 85 -8.40 7.00 -0.82
C LEU A 85 -8.71 8.15 -1.79
N GLU A 86 -7.85 9.15 -1.86
CA GLU A 86 -7.98 10.27 -2.80
C GLU A 86 -7.83 9.79 -4.25
N LEU A 87 -6.78 9.03 -4.55
CA LEU A 87 -6.51 8.47 -5.87
C LEU A 87 -7.64 7.55 -6.35
N LEU A 88 -8.18 6.70 -5.48
CA LEU A 88 -9.32 5.83 -5.82
C LEU A 88 -10.61 6.60 -6.11
N LYS A 89 -10.74 7.84 -5.62
CA LYS A 89 -11.89 8.73 -5.89
C LYS A 89 -11.65 9.64 -7.09
N ALA A 90 -10.42 9.72 -7.61
CA ALA A 90 -10.07 10.66 -8.66
C ALA A 90 -10.81 10.33 -9.96
N SER A 91 -11.50 11.33 -10.53
CA SER A 91 -12.31 11.17 -11.74
C SER A 91 -11.49 11.02 -13.02
N ASP A 92 -10.21 11.34 -12.95
CA ASP A 92 -9.27 11.29 -14.07
C ASP A 92 -8.60 9.91 -14.24
N MET A 93 -8.98 8.92 -13.41
CA MET A 93 -8.40 7.58 -13.42
C MET A 93 -6.87 7.57 -13.19
N SER A 94 -6.36 8.53 -12.42
CA SER A 94 -4.94 8.67 -12.07
C SER A 94 -4.41 7.58 -11.13
N PHE A 95 -5.28 6.78 -10.51
CA PHE A 95 -4.85 5.68 -9.64
C PHE A 95 -3.96 4.69 -10.40
N GLN A 96 -2.82 4.35 -9.79
CA GLN A 96 -1.93 3.26 -10.21
C GLN A 96 -1.68 2.32 -9.02
N PRO A 97 -1.60 0.99 -9.26
CA PRO A 97 -1.13 0.05 -8.25
C PRO A 97 0.30 0.40 -7.78
N LEU A 98 0.61 0.08 -6.52
CA LEU A 98 1.94 0.30 -5.95
C LEU A 98 2.89 -0.77 -6.50
N MET A 99 3.71 -0.38 -7.48
CA MET A 99 4.53 -1.28 -8.27
C MET A 99 5.96 -0.74 -8.40
N PRO A 100 6.97 -1.62 -8.44
CA PRO A 100 8.30 -1.22 -8.89
C PRO A 100 8.25 -0.73 -10.33
N ASP A 101 9.15 0.20 -10.66
CA ASP A 101 9.26 0.80 -11.99
C ASP A 101 9.89 -0.15 -13.02
N ASP A 102 10.10 0.38 -14.23
CA ASP A 102 10.67 -0.37 -15.36
C ASP A 102 12.18 -0.68 -15.22
N ASP A 103 12.89 -0.09 -14.25
CA ASP A 103 14.30 -0.39 -13.99
C ASP A 103 14.48 -1.73 -13.24
N TYR A 104 13.42 -2.23 -12.59
CA TYR A 104 13.38 -3.55 -11.96
C TYR A 104 13.23 -4.68 -13.00
N ALA A 105 13.80 -5.85 -12.67
CA ALA A 105 13.65 -7.03 -13.51
C ALA A 105 12.17 -7.44 -13.65
N LEU A 106 11.79 -7.98 -14.81
CA LEU A 106 10.42 -8.37 -15.11
C LEU A 106 9.86 -9.34 -14.05
N GLU A 107 10.69 -10.26 -13.55
CA GLU A 107 10.34 -11.21 -12.51
C GLU A 107 9.95 -10.51 -11.20
N GLN A 108 10.68 -9.46 -10.81
CA GLN A 108 10.38 -8.69 -9.59
C GLN A 108 9.09 -7.89 -9.74
N ARG A 109 8.85 -7.32 -10.92
CA ARG A 109 7.60 -6.62 -11.24
C ARG A 109 6.41 -7.59 -11.25
N LEU A 110 6.59 -8.80 -11.77
CA LEU A 110 5.55 -9.82 -11.76
C LEU A 110 5.23 -10.31 -10.34
N GLU A 111 6.26 -10.46 -9.50
CA GLU A 111 6.09 -10.78 -8.07
C GLU A 111 5.29 -9.68 -7.36
N ALA A 112 5.68 -8.42 -7.52
CA ALA A 112 4.98 -7.28 -6.93
C ALA A 112 3.51 -7.23 -7.37
N LEU A 113 3.23 -7.47 -8.66
CA LEU A 113 1.86 -7.50 -9.19
C LEU A 113 1.05 -8.63 -8.57
N SER A 114 1.65 -9.82 -8.47
CA SER A 114 1.01 -11.00 -7.88
C SER A 114 0.67 -10.75 -6.40
N CYS A 115 1.60 -10.14 -5.66
CA CYS A 115 1.38 -9.71 -4.28
C CYS A 115 0.28 -8.65 -4.18
N TRP A 116 0.28 -7.65 -5.06
CA TRP A 116 -0.75 -6.61 -5.08
C TRP A 116 -2.15 -7.19 -5.31
N VAL A 117 -2.30 -8.06 -6.32
CA VAL A 117 -3.57 -8.72 -6.64
C VAL A 117 -4.04 -9.58 -5.47
N ARG A 118 -3.15 -10.36 -4.84
CA ARG A 118 -3.48 -11.17 -3.67
C ARG A 118 -4.03 -10.32 -2.53
N GLY A 119 -3.30 -9.25 -2.16
CA GLY A 119 -3.75 -8.31 -1.13
C GLY A 119 -5.09 -7.68 -1.48
N PHE A 120 -5.27 -7.21 -2.71
CA PHE A 120 -6.53 -6.61 -3.17
C PHE A 120 -7.73 -7.54 -2.99
N LEU A 121 -7.60 -8.80 -3.42
CA LEU A 121 -8.68 -9.78 -3.28
C LEU A 121 -8.97 -10.13 -1.82
N GLU A 122 -7.94 -10.23 -0.98
CA GLU A 122 -8.08 -10.45 0.45
C GLU A 122 -8.85 -9.29 1.11
N GLY A 123 -8.43 -8.05 0.86
CA GLY A 123 -9.08 -6.85 1.39
C GLY A 123 -10.53 -6.71 0.92
N LEU A 124 -10.81 -7.06 -0.33
CA LEU A 124 -12.16 -7.09 -0.90
C LEU A 124 -13.03 -8.15 -0.20
N ALA A 125 -12.51 -9.36 -0.02
CA ALA A 125 -13.24 -10.48 0.59
C ALA A 125 -13.59 -10.20 2.06
N LEU A 126 -12.66 -9.64 2.84
CA LEU A 126 -12.87 -9.29 4.24
C LEU A 126 -13.94 -8.21 4.42
N SER A 127 -14.16 -7.37 3.41
CA SER A 127 -15.18 -6.32 3.42
C SER A 127 -16.53 -6.79 2.86
N ALA A 128 -16.55 -7.82 2.00
CA ALA A 128 -17.76 -8.41 1.46
C ALA A 128 -18.48 -9.35 2.45
N GLY A 129 -17.76 -9.84 3.48
CA GLY A 129 -18.31 -10.67 4.56
C GLY A 129 -18.67 -9.92 5.85
N ALA A 130 -18.50 -8.59 5.88
CA ALA A 130 -18.75 -7.72 7.03
C ALA A 130 -20.13 -7.05 7.00
#